data_AF-A0A9E4J019-F1
#
_entry.id   AF-A0A9E4J019-F1
#
_cell.length_a   1.000
_cell.length_b   1.000
_cell.length_c   1.000
_cell.angle_alpha   90.00
_cell.angle_beta   90.00
_cell.angle_gamma   90.00
#
_symmetry.space_group_name_H-M   'P 1'
#
loop_
_entity.id
_entity.type
_entity.pdbx_description
1 polymer ?
#
loop_
_entity_poly.entity_id
_entity_poly.type
_entity_poly.pdbx_seq_one_letter_code
_entity_poly.pdbx_strand_id
1 'polypeptide(L)'
;TGGPDTADVYELTLDPDDPSRYLYDGEWRQLESRTVEVSVAGEAAPREATFWYSHHGPIVARQGDKAWAAALAYQEEIGYLESKYWFMVAEDYEGAAAALDVRQIMPQNVMIADTGGNIYYQRTGR
;
A
#
# COMPACT_ATOMS: atom_id res chain seq x y z
N THR A 1 -3.97 -17.99 -0.98
CA THR A 1 -3.01 -16.98 -0.49
C THR A 1 -3.04 -16.99 1.02
N GLY A 2 -1.90 -17.07 1.71
CA GLY A 2 -1.82 -17.35 3.16
C GLY A 2 -2.28 -16.22 4.10
N GLY A 3 -3.26 -15.41 3.70
CA GLY A 3 -3.85 -14.30 4.47
C GLY A 3 -2.85 -13.44 5.26
N PRO A 4 -1.76 -12.91 4.64
CA PRO A 4 -0.88 -11.97 5.33
C PRO A 4 -1.64 -10.72 5.77
N ASP A 5 -1.19 -10.14 6.87
CA ASP A 5 -1.44 -8.74 7.15
C ASP A 5 -0.49 -7.87 6.31
N THR A 6 -1.04 -6.99 5.47
CA THR A 6 -0.29 -6.06 4.62
C THR A 6 -0.82 -4.63 4.67
N ALA A 7 -1.76 -4.38 5.60
CA ALA A 7 -2.49 -3.13 5.66
C ALA A 7 -2.81 -2.79 7.11
N ASP A 8 -2.34 -1.63 7.55
CA ASP A 8 -2.64 -1.09 8.86
C ASP A 8 -3.62 0.07 8.77
N VAL A 9 -4.31 0.33 9.88
CA VAL A 9 -5.10 1.54 10.07
C VAL A 9 -4.65 2.23 11.35
N TYR A 10 -4.23 3.48 11.24
CA TYR A 10 -3.84 4.34 12.35
C TYR A 10 -5.00 5.25 12.74
N GLU A 11 -5.45 5.17 14.00
CA GLU A 11 -6.34 6.18 14.56
C GLU A 11 -5.52 7.43 14.92
N LEU A 12 -5.95 8.58 14.43
CA LEU A 12 -5.36 9.89 14.67
C LEU A 12 -6.31 10.73 15.51
N THR A 13 -5.76 11.47 16.48
CA THR A 13 -6.49 12.54 17.16
C THR A 13 -6.37 13.82 16.34
N LEU A 14 -7.49 14.38 15.92
CA LEU A 14 -7.57 15.67 15.24
C LEU A 14 -7.60 16.81 16.27
N ASP A 15 -7.09 17.96 15.87
CA ASP A 15 -7.19 19.16 16.69
C ASP A 15 -8.66 19.64 16.74
N PRO A 16 -9.27 19.77 17.94
CA PRO A 16 -10.65 20.25 18.08
C PRO A 16 -10.88 21.66 17.53
N ASP A 17 -9.84 22.51 17.54
CA ASP A 17 -9.91 23.89 17.05
C ASP A 17 -9.59 23.99 15.55
N ASP A 18 -8.81 23.04 15.00
CA ASP A 18 -8.47 22.95 13.58
C ASP A 18 -8.37 21.49 13.07
N PRO A 19 -9.48 20.90 12.60
CA PRO A 19 -9.53 19.51 12.14
C PRO A 19 -8.69 19.19 10.89
N SER A 20 -7.94 20.16 10.37
CA SER A 20 -6.91 19.93 9.35
C SER A 20 -5.56 19.52 9.93
N ARG A 21 -5.42 19.53 11.27
CA ARG A 21 -4.22 19.09 12.00
C ARG A 21 -4.51 17.82 12.82
N TYR A 22 -3.46 17.04 13.07
CA TYR A 22 -3.51 15.83 13.88
C TYR A 22 -2.33 15.75 14.85
N LEU A 23 -2.55 15.13 16.02
CA LEU A 23 -1.53 14.98 17.05
C LEU A 23 -0.60 13.82 16.70
N TYR A 24 0.70 14.07 16.73
CA TYR A 24 1.72 13.05 16.52
C TYR A 24 2.97 13.39 17.35
N ASP A 25 3.45 12.44 18.15
CA ASP A 25 4.59 12.62 19.07
C ASP A 25 4.51 13.88 19.94
N GLY A 26 3.28 14.26 20.36
CA GLY A 26 3.02 15.44 21.19
C GLY A 26 2.91 16.76 20.44
N GLU A 27 3.04 16.76 19.11
CA GLU A 27 2.96 17.96 18.26
C GLU A 27 1.79 17.89 17.28
N TRP A 28 1.16 19.04 16.99
CA TRP A 28 0.14 19.15 15.96
C TRP A 28 0.78 19.25 14.58
N ARG A 29 0.53 18.26 13.72
CA ARG A 29 1.00 18.22 12.33
C ARG A 29 -0.14 18.52 11.35
N GLN A 30 0.19 19.22 10.27
CA GLN A 30 -0.77 19.52 9.20
C GLN A 30 -1.05 18.27 8.36
N LEU A 31 -2.32 18.01 8.05
CA LEU A 31 -2.69 17.05 7.01
C LEU A 31 -2.45 17.66 5.64
N GLU A 32 -1.92 16.87 4.72
CA GLU A 32 -1.86 17.23 3.31
C GLU A 32 -3.24 17.02 2.67
N SER A 33 -3.58 17.85 1.67
CA SER A 33 -4.87 17.75 0.97
C SER A 33 -4.68 17.81 -0.54
N ARG A 34 -5.46 17.00 -1.26
CA ARG A 34 -5.53 17.03 -2.72
C ARG A 34 -7.00 17.05 -3.15
N THR A 35 -7.41 18.13 -3.81
CA THR A 35 -8.71 18.20 -4.48
C THR A 35 -8.59 17.65 -5.89
N VAL A 36 -9.55 16.83 -6.29
CA VAL A 36 -9.68 16.31 -7.66
C VAL A 36 -11.08 16.53 -8.18
N GLU A 37 -11.19 16.73 -9.48
CA GLU A 37 -12.46 16.81 -10.19
C GLU A 37 -12.80 15.46 -10.83
N VAL A 38 -14.02 14.98 -10.61
CA VAL A 38 -14.53 13.73 -11.14
C VAL A 38 -15.70 14.03 -12.06
N SER A 39 -15.51 13.84 -13.36
CA SER A 39 -16.60 13.93 -14.35
C SER A 39 -17.58 12.78 -14.15
N VAL A 40 -18.85 13.10 -13.97
CA VAL A 40 -19.93 12.12 -13.78
C VAL A 40 -20.83 12.11 -15.00
N ALA A 41 -21.08 10.92 -15.56
CA ALA A 41 -21.93 10.77 -16.73
C ALA A 41 -23.35 11.31 -16.44
N GLY A 42 -23.83 12.22 -17.31
CA GLY A 42 -25.13 12.86 -17.17
C GLY A 42 -25.13 14.16 -16.35
N GLU A 43 -24.01 14.54 -15.73
CA GLU A 43 -23.87 15.82 -15.05
C GLU A 43 -23.16 16.85 -15.93
N ALA A 44 -23.62 18.11 -15.84
CA ALA A 44 -23.08 19.19 -16.64
C ALA A 44 -21.73 19.72 -16.12
N ALA A 45 -21.44 19.52 -14.84
CA ALA A 45 -20.20 19.94 -14.19
C ALA A 45 -19.57 18.75 -13.45
N PRO A 46 -18.23 18.69 -13.35
CA PRO A 46 -17.56 17.68 -12.55
C PRO A 46 -17.84 17.88 -11.05
N ARG A 47 -17.74 16.79 -10.29
CA ARG A 47 -17.81 16.84 -8.82
C ARG A 47 -16.41 17.00 -8.25
N GLU A 48 -16.24 17.91 -7.30
CA GLU A 48 -14.98 18.03 -6.55
C GLU A 48 -14.95 17.06 -5.36
N ALA A 49 -13.80 16.43 -5.14
CA ALA A 49 -13.53 15.61 -3.97
C ALA A 49 -12.15 15.95 -3.39
N THR A 50 -12.10 16.29 -2.10
CA THR A 50 -10.84 16.55 -1.38
C THR A 50 -10.43 15.31 -0.59
N PHE A 51 -9.24 14.80 -0.91
CA PHE A 51 -8.59 13.72 -0.18
C PHE A 51 -7.56 14.28 0.78
N TRP A 52 -7.50 13.74 1.99
CA TRP A 52 -6.57 14.16 3.04
C TRP A 52 -5.58 13.05 3.34
N TYR A 53 -4.34 13.42 3.70
CA TYR A 53 -3.26 12.50 3.96
C TYR A 53 -2.53 12.90 5.23
N SER A 54 -2.24 11.90 6.07
CA SER A 54 -1.23 12.01 7.13
C SER A 54 0.08 11.42 6.62
N HIS A 55 1.13 11.49 7.43
CA HIS A 55 2.39 10.82 7.10
C HIS A 55 2.27 9.28 7.06
N HIS A 56 1.23 8.69 7.65
CA HIS A 56 0.96 7.24 7.54
C HIS A 56 0.29 6.87 6.20
N GLY A 57 -0.41 7.81 5.57
CA GLY A 57 -1.19 7.56 4.37
C GLY A 57 -2.54 8.28 4.33
N PRO A 58 -3.42 7.92 3.37
CA PRO A 58 -4.71 8.57 3.15
C PRO A 58 -5.66 8.39 4.32
N ILE A 59 -6.41 9.45 4.65
CA ILE A 59 -7.50 9.40 5.61
C ILE A 59 -8.71 8.72 4.97
N VAL A 60 -9.12 7.57 5.51
CA VAL A 60 -10.23 6.75 4.99
C VAL A 60 -11.53 6.94 5.76
N ALA A 61 -11.47 7.47 6.98
CA ALA A 61 -12.63 7.81 7.79
C ALA A 61 -12.35 8.97 8.74
N ARG A 62 -13.41 9.68 9.13
CA ARG A 62 -13.39 10.69 10.19
C ARG A 62 -14.67 10.63 11.01
N GLN A 63 -14.56 10.82 12.32
CA GLN A 63 -15.68 10.87 13.23
C GLN A 63 -15.30 11.68 14.47
N GLY A 64 -16.02 12.78 14.73
CA GLY A 64 -15.70 13.67 15.85
C GLY A 64 -14.28 14.24 15.71
N ASP A 65 -13.50 14.13 16.78
CA ASP A 65 -12.09 14.52 16.89
C ASP A 65 -11.12 13.40 16.44
N LYS A 66 -11.61 12.41 15.70
CA LYS A 66 -10.80 11.28 15.23
C LYS A 66 -10.79 11.16 13.71
N ALA A 67 -9.66 10.67 13.21
CA ALA A 67 -9.49 10.23 11.82
C ALA A 67 -8.81 8.87 11.78
N TRP A 68 -8.99 8.13 10.69
CA TRP A 68 -8.31 6.85 10.45
C TRP A 68 -7.51 6.93 9.16
N ALA A 69 -6.20 6.72 9.25
CA ALA A 69 -5.29 6.69 8.11
C ALA A 69 -4.96 5.25 7.73
N ALA A 70 -5.13 4.90 6.45
CA ALA A 70 -4.71 3.59 5.95
C ALA A 70 -3.22 3.62 5.55
N ALA A 71 -2.49 2.56 5.88
CA ALA A 71 -1.13 2.34 5.44
C ALA A 71 -1.03 0.99 4.73
N LEU A 72 -0.41 0.94 3.56
CA LEU A 72 -0.24 -0.29 2.78
C LEU A 72 1.26 -0.54 2.56
N ALA A 73 1.70 -1.77 2.82
CA ALA A 73 3.12 -2.16 2.66
C ALA A 73 3.68 -2.00 1.24
N TYR A 74 2.80 -1.74 0.26
CA TYR A 74 3.12 -1.63 -1.17
C TYR A 74 2.80 -0.26 -1.76
N GLN A 75 2.36 0.72 -0.95
CA GLN A 75 1.87 2.01 -1.47
C GLN A 75 2.89 2.75 -2.34
N GLU A 76 4.17 2.68 -1.95
CA GLU A 76 5.27 3.40 -2.61
C GLU A 76 6.19 2.46 -3.40
N GLU A 77 5.82 1.18 -3.51
CA GLU A 77 6.66 0.17 -4.13
C GLU A 77 6.44 0.08 -5.64
N ILE A 78 7.52 0.27 -6.41
CA ILE A 78 7.50 0.29 -7.88
C ILE A 78 8.19 -0.91 -8.51
N GLY A 79 8.91 -1.72 -7.73
CA GLY A 79 9.74 -2.83 -8.22
C GLY A 79 8.95 -4.07 -8.62
N TYR A 80 7.61 -4.04 -8.53
CA TYR A 80 6.75 -5.18 -8.84
C TYR A 80 7.04 -5.76 -10.23
N LEU A 81 7.09 -4.90 -11.26
CA LEU A 81 7.28 -5.35 -12.65
C LEU A 81 8.66 -5.94 -12.89
N GLU A 82 9.70 -5.36 -12.28
CA GLU A 82 11.08 -5.82 -12.42
C GLU A 82 11.30 -7.17 -11.72
N SER A 83 10.89 -7.29 -10.46
CA SER A 83 10.94 -8.57 -9.72
C SER A 83 10.14 -9.65 -10.42
N LYS A 84 8.96 -9.31 -10.96
CA LYS A 84 8.15 -10.24 -11.75
C LYS A 84 8.83 -10.64 -13.05
N TYR A 85 9.50 -9.71 -13.74
CA TYR A 85 10.25 -10.01 -14.95
C TYR A 85 11.38 -11.01 -14.67
N TRP A 86 12.21 -10.75 -13.66
CA TRP A 86 13.29 -11.67 -13.25
C TRP A 86 12.74 -13.05 -12.87
N PHE A 87 11.61 -13.09 -12.16
CA PHE A 87 10.96 -14.36 -11.81
C PHE A 87 10.48 -15.13 -13.05
N MET A 88 9.94 -14.44 -14.06
CA MET A 88 9.45 -15.07 -15.29
C MET A 88 10.56 -15.61 -16.20
N VAL A 89 11.77 -15.03 -16.12
CA VAL A 89 12.91 -15.44 -16.95
C VAL A 89 13.93 -16.30 -16.20
N ALA A 90 13.67 -16.66 -14.95
CA ALA A 90 14.52 -17.54 -14.16
C ALA A 90 14.56 -18.95 -14.75
N GLU A 91 15.76 -19.54 -14.83
CA GLU A 91 15.97 -20.88 -15.41
C GLU A 91 15.82 -22.01 -14.38
N ASP A 92 16.05 -21.71 -13.10
CA ASP A 92 16.02 -22.67 -12.00
C ASP A 92 15.45 -22.05 -10.71
N TYR A 93 15.35 -22.86 -9.66
CA TYR A 93 14.80 -22.41 -8.38
C TYR A 93 15.66 -21.32 -7.70
N GLU A 94 16.97 -21.26 -7.94
CA GLU A 94 17.86 -20.27 -7.33
C GLU A 94 17.63 -18.89 -7.93
N GLY A 95 17.54 -18.80 -9.26
CA GLY A 95 17.18 -17.57 -9.97
C GLY A 95 15.78 -17.10 -9.59
N ALA A 96 14.83 -18.03 -9.51
CA ALA A 96 13.47 -17.72 -9.10
C ALA A 96 13.41 -17.22 -7.65
N ALA A 97 14.12 -17.87 -6.72
CA ALA A 97 14.18 -17.44 -5.32
C ALA A 97 14.82 -16.04 -5.18
N ALA A 98 15.92 -15.78 -5.88
CA ALA A 98 16.59 -14.48 -5.88
C ALA A 98 15.66 -13.36 -6.42
N ALA A 99 14.90 -13.64 -7.49
CA ALA A 99 13.94 -12.70 -8.04
C ALA A 99 12.79 -12.36 -7.08
N LEU A 100 12.45 -13.26 -6.17
CA LEU A 100 11.40 -13.09 -5.17
C LEU A 100 11.90 -12.47 -3.86
N ASP A 101 13.19 -12.61 -3.53
CA ASP A 101 13.81 -12.13 -2.28
C ASP A 101 13.91 -10.60 -2.18
N VAL A 102 13.80 -9.90 -3.31
CA VAL A 102 13.68 -8.44 -3.33
C VAL A 102 12.34 -7.94 -2.76
N ARG A 103 11.39 -8.84 -2.47
CA ARG A 103 10.10 -8.56 -1.77
C ARG A 103 9.23 -7.49 -2.45
N GLN A 104 9.27 -7.45 -3.77
CA GLN A 104 8.50 -6.50 -4.58
C GLN A 104 7.19 -7.07 -5.11
N ILE A 105 7.07 -8.40 -5.22
CA ILE A 105 5.82 -9.06 -5.58
C ILE A 105 4.87 -9.04 -4.37
N MET A 106 3.57 -8.80 -4.61
CA MET A 106 2.55 -8.89 -3.56
C MET A 106 2.59 -10.26 -2.88
N PRO A 107 2.12 -10.43 -1.65
CA PRO A 107 2.36 -11.68 -0.95
C PRO A 107 1.68 -12.85 -1.65
N GLN A 108 2.48 -13.83 -2.04
CA GLN A 108 2.05 -15.06 -2.66
C GLN A 108 2.75 -16.24 -2.00
N ASN A 109 2.11 -17.39 -2.07
CA ASN A 109 2.77 -18.66 -1.82
C ASN A 109 3.25 -19.16 -3.17
N VAL A 110 4.57 -19.16 -3.39
CA VAL A 110 5.16 -19.59 -4.66
C VAL A 110 5.78 -20.96 -4.46
N MET A 111 5.42 -21.90 -5.33
CA MET A 111 6.08 -23.20 -5.45
C MET A 111 6.78 -23.27 -6.80
N ILE A 112 8.02 -23.74 -6.79
CA ILE A 112 8.87 -23.89 -7.97
C ILE A 112 9.33 -25.36 -8.03
N ALA A 113 9.31 -25.94 -9.22
CA ALA A 113 9.96 -27.20 -9.51
C ALA A 113 10.73 -27.05 -10.82
N ASP A 114 11.97 -27.55 -10.87
CA ASP A 114 12.84 -27.43 -12.03
C ASP A 114 13.27 -28.81 -12.58
N THR A 115 13.94 -28.81 -13.73
CA THR A 115 14.42 -30.02 -14.40
C THR A 115 15.62 -30.68 -13.71
N GLY A 116 16.26 -30.00 -12.75
CA GLY A 116 17.28 -30.56 -11.88
C GLY A 116 16.72 -31.48 -10.80
N GLY A 117 15.39 -31.51 -10.65
CA GLY A 117 14.69 -32.31 -9.64
C GLY A 117 14.49 -31.57 -8.32
N ASN A 118 14.72 -30.25 -8.28
CA ASN A 118 14.46 -29.45 -7.09
C ASN A 118 12.96 -29.14 -6.97
N ILE A 119 12.49 -29.06 -5.72
CA ILE A 119 11.18 -28.52 -5.37
C ILE A 119 11.40 -27.49 -4.27
N TYR A 120 10.96 -26.26 -4.51
CA TYR A 120 11.16 -25.13 -3.61
C TYR A 120 9.85 -24.42 -3.30
N TYR A 121 9.76 -23.88 -2.09
CA TYR A 121 8.64 -23.09 -1.61
C TYR A 121 9.16 -21.79 -1.01
N GLN A 122 8.56 -20.67 -1.41
CA GLN A 122 8.79 -19.37 -0.78
C GLN A 122 7.48 -18.65 -0.58
N ARG A 123 7.32 -18.10 0.63
CA ARG A 123 6.34 -17.06 0.88
C ARG A 123 6.99 -15.73 0.52
N THR A 124 6.41 -15.03 -0.44
CA THR A 124 6.95 -13.79 -0.98
C THR A 124 6.22 -12.59 -0.40
N GLY A 125 6.74 -11.40 -0.68
CA GLY A 125 6.15 -10.14 -0.26
C GLY A 125 6.75 -9.55 1.01
N ARG A 126 6.28 -8.36 1.37
CA ARG A 126 6.63 -7.61 2.57
C ARG A 126 5.64 -7.91 3.69
#